data_AF-A0A4E9FNJ2-F1
#
_entry.id   AF-A0A4E9FNJ2-F1
#
_cell.length_a   1.000
_cell.length_b   1.000
_cell.length_c   1.000
_cell.angle_alpha   90.00
_cell.angle_beta   90.00
_cell.angle_gamma   90.00
#
_symmetry.space_group_name_H-M   'P 1'
#
loop_
_entity.id
_entity.type
_entity.pdbx_description
1 polymer ?
#
loop_
_entity_poly.entity_id
_entity_poly.type
_entity_poly.pdbx_seq_one_letter_code
_entity_poly.pdbx_strand_id
1 'polypeptide(L)'
;MIELQGTLESTGILARQRIGSLKWENKKALLHIGYHIIEGKEVKLQNPLIVLGRDAENQGIAQTAAVIRKKVQFHAQPMRV
;
A
#
# COMPACT_ATOMS: atom_id res chain seq x y z
N MET A 1 -3.12 -4.42 -1.35
CA MET A 1 -1.77 -3.83 -1.36
C MET A 1 -1.85 -2.40 -1.87
N ILE A 2 -1.14 -1.46 -1.25
CA ILE A 2 -0.96 -0.09 -1.73
C ILE A 2 0.46 0.03 -2.28
N GLU A 3 0.61 0.63 -3.45
CA GLU A 3 1.91 0.89 -4.07
C GLU A 3 2.02 2.38 -4.43
N LEU A 4 3.09 3.01 -3.96
CA LEU A 4 3.40 4.42 -4.17
C LEU A 4 4.65 4.53 -5.03
N GLN A 5 4.59 5.32 -6.10
CA GLN A 5 5.78 5.70 -6.86
C GLN A 5 6.41 6.94 -6.19
N GLY A 6 7.42 6.70 -5.35
CA GLY A 6 8.10 7.74 -4.59
C GLY A 6 8.49 7.23 -3.19
N THR A 7 8.82 8.16 -2.30
CA THR A 7 9.21 7.85 -0.92
C THR A 7 8.19 8.44 0.06
N LEU A 8 7.80 7.65 1.06
CA LEU A 8 7.03 8.14 2.20
C LEU A 8 7.99 8.59 3.29
N GLU A 9 8.13 9.90 3.46
CA GLU A 9 8.98 10.49 4.48
C GLU A 9 8.26 10.58 5.83
N SER A 10 8.95 10.21 6.91
CA SER A 10 8.47 10.29 8.29
C SER A 10 9.64 10.54 9.22
N THR A 11 9.44 11.37 10.25
CA THR A 11 10.42 11.62 11.31
C THR A 11 10.49 10.50 12.34
N GLY A 12 9.59 9.52 12.28
CA GLY A 12 9.50 8.41 13.23
C GLY A 12 8.86 7.14 12.69
N ILE A 13 8.66 6.18 13.60
CA ILE A 13 8.09 4.86 13.30
C ILE A 13 6.60 5.02 12.97
N LEU A 14 6.20 4.54 11.79
CA LEU A 14 4.81 4.60 11.31
C LEU A 14 3.93 3.43 11.79
N ALA A 15 4.52 2.45 12.49
CA ALA A 15 3.79 1.27 12.94
C ALA A 15 2.61 1.66 13.82
N ARG A 16 1.41 1.16 13.46
CA ARG A 16 0.13 1.44 14.14
C ARG A 16 -0.29 2.92 14.14
N GLN A 17 0.32 3.77 13.31
CA GLN A 17 -0.08 5.17 13.16
C GLN A 17 -0.99 5.36 11.95
N ARG A 18 -1.94 6.29 12.08
CA ARG A 18 -2.74 6.76 10.95
C ARG A 18 -1.94 7.82 10.19
N ILE A 19 -1.45 7.46 9.01
CA ILE A 19 -0.70 8.37 8.13
C ILE A 19 -1.58 9.14 7.14
N GLY A 20 -2.83 8.73 6.95
CA GLY A 20 -3.67 9.26 5.89
C GLY A 20 -5.04 8.62 5.82
N SER A 21 -5.72 8.84 4.70
CA SER A 21 -7.00 8.21 4.37
C SER A 21 -7.04 7.80 2.91
N LEU A 22 -7.61 6.62 2.64
CA LEU A 22 -7.89 6.13 1.30
C LEU A 22 -9.40 6.23 1.05
N LYS A 23 -9.81 6.85 -0.06
CA LYS A 23 -11.20 6.94 -0.51
C LYS A 23 -11.35 6.45 -1.95
N TRP A 24 -12.56 6.06 -2.33
CA TRP A 24 -12.91 5.70 -3.69
C TRP A 24 -13.95 6.67 -4.24
N GLU A 25 -13.64 7.31 -5.36
CA GLU A 25 -14.53 8.24 -6.05
C GLU A 25 -14.43 8.01 -7.55
N ASN A 26 -15.56 7.83 -8.23
CA ASN A 26 -15.61 7.69 -9.69
C ASN A 26 -14.61 6.65 -10.25
N LYS A 27 -14.49 5.49 -9.58
CA LYS A 27 -13.54 4.39 -9.90
C LYS A 27 -12.05 4.74 -9.73
N LYS A 28 -11.73 5.92 -9.21
CA LYS A 28 -10.37 6.31 -8.80
C LYS A 28 -10.19 6.08 -7.31
N ALA A 29 -8.97 5.71 -6.93
CA ALA A 29 -8.54 5.71 -5.56
C ALA A 29 -7.90 7.05 -5.23
N LEU A 30 -8.34 7.72 -4.16
CA LEU A 30 -7.77 8.97 -3.68
C LEU A 30 -7.06 8.70 -2.36
N LEU A 31 -5.74 8.86 -2.34
CA LEU A 31 -4.93 8.73 -1.15
C LEU A 31 -4.54 10.11 -0.62
N HIS A 32 -5.00 10.40 0.58
CA HIS A 32 -4.71 11.64 1.30
C HIS A 32 -3.63 11.36 2.34
N ILE A 33 -2.46 11.98 2.23
CA ILE A 33 -1.35 11.86 3.19
C ILE A 33 -0.81 13.27 3.47
N GLY A 34 -0.91 13.71 4.72
CA GLY A 34 -0.57 15.09 5.09
C GLY A 34 -1.38 16.10 4.25
N TYR A 35 -0.66 17.01 3.58
CA TYR A 35 -1.21 18.03 2.67
C TYR A 35 -1.28 17.59 1.21
N HIS A 36 -1.15 16.30 0.93
CA HIS A 36 -1.13 15.77 -0.42
C HIS A 36 -2.30 14.85 -0.72
N ILE A 37 -2.83 14.98 -1.93
CA ILE A 37 -3.77 14.05 -2.57
C ILE A 37 -3.05 13.39 -3.74
N ILE A 38 -3.15 12.07 -3.81
CA ILE A 38 -2.61 11.28 -4.91
C ILE A 38 -3.74 10.46 -5.51
N GLU A 39 -3.97 10.62 -6.81
CA GLU A 39 -4.88 9.76 -7.55
C GLU A 39 -4.19 8.43 -7.91
N GLY A 40 -4.93 7.34 -7.75
CA GLY A 40 -4.50 6.00 -8.07
C GLY A 40 -5.62 5.17 -8.68
N LYS A 41 -5.28 3.93 -9.02
CA LYS A 41 -6.20 2.97 -9.65
C LYS A 41 -6.01 1.57 -9.10
N GLU A 42 -7.08 0.79 -9.11
CA GLU A 42 -6.97 -0.66 -8.89
C GLU A 42 -6.34 -1.32 -10.13
N VAL A 43 -5.39 -2.22 -9.88
CA VAL A 43 -4.75 -3.02 -10.92
C VAL A 43 -4.78 -4.48 -10.49
N LYS A 44 -5.28 -5.34 -11.37
CA LYS A 44 -5.16 -6.80 -11.22
C LYS A 44 -3.74 -7.22 -11.56
N LEU A 45 -3.11 -8.01 -10.70
CA LEU A 45 -1.78 -8.54 -10.95
C LEU A 45 -1.89 -9.68 -11.97
N GLN A 46 -1.01 -9.67 -12.98
CA GLN A 46 -0.86 -10.79 -13.92
C GLN A 46 -0.38 -12.03 -13.17
N ASN A 47 0.59 -11.85 -12.27
CA ASN A 47 1.12 -12.88 -11.39
C ASN A 47 0.79 -12.50 -9.93
N PRO A 48 -0.13 -13.22 -9.25
CA PRO A 48 -0.42 -12.99 -7.85
C PRO A 48 0.83 -13.17 -6.97
N LEU A 49 0.91 -12.37 -5.90
CA LEU A 49 2.02 -12.43 -4.94
C LEU A 49 1.57 -13.16 -3.69
N ILE A 50 2.46 -13.98 -3.11
CA ILE A 50 2.26 -14.60 -1.80
C ILE A 50 3.01 -13.75 -0.78
N VAL A 51 2.35 -13.41 0.32
CA VAL A 51 2.98 -12.82 1.49
C VAL A 51 3.31 -13.95 2.44
N LEU A 52 4.59 -14.12 2.73
CA LEU A 52 5.06 -15.10 3.69
C LEU A 52 5.25 -14.43 5.06
N GLY A 53 4.63 -15.00 6.08
CA GLY A 53 4.93 -14.68 7.47
C GLY A 53 6.19 -15.43 7.89
N ARG A 54 7.14 -14.72 8.51
CA ARG A 54 8.24 -15.37 9.21
C ARG A 54 7.73 -15.79 10.57
N ASP A 55 7.79 -17.08 10.84
CA ASP A 55 7.65 -17.61 12.19
C ASP A 55 9.03 -17.51 12.85
N ALA A 56 9.14 -16.75 13.93
CA ALA A 56 10.40 -16.56 14.64
C ALA A 56 10.92 -17.86 15.26
N GLU A 57 10.03 -18.84 15.49
CA GLU A 57 10.36 -20.10 16.14
C GLU A 57 10.65 -21.22 15.12
N ASN A 58 10.04 -21.18 13.93
CA ASN A 58 10.21 -22.21 12.91
C ASN A 58 11.14 -21.75 11.79
N GLN A 59 12.45 -21.90 12.00
CA GLN A 59 13.54 -21.48 11.10
C GLN A 59 13.56 -22.13 9.70
N GLY A 60 12.51 -22.86 9.29
CA GLY A 60 12.43 -23.50 7.97
C GLY A 60 11.04 -23.53 7.33
N ILE A 61 9.97 -23.15 8.05
CA ILE A 61 8.60 -23.21 7.52
C ILE A 61 8.03 -21.80 7.47
N ALA A 62 8.01 -21.21 6.27
CA ALA A 62 7.33 -19.96 6.04
C ALA A 62 5.82 -20.20 5.91
N GLN A 63 5.03 -19.56 6.76
CA GLN A 63 3.57 -19.64 6.68
C GLN A 63 3.05 -18.64 5.64
N THR A 64 2.04 -19.02 4.87
CA THR A 64 1.38 -18.09 3.95
C THR A 64 0.45 -17.17 4.74
N ALA A 65 0.79 -15.88 4.81
CA ALA A 65 -0.02 -14.86 5.49
C ALA A 65 -1.13 -14.30 4.59
N ALA A 66 -0.86 -14.16 3.29
CA ALA A 66 -1.84 -13.66 2.33
C ALA A 66 -1.50 -14.00 0.88
N VAL A 67 -2.52 -13.92 0.01
CA VAL A 67 -2.36 -13.93 -1.45
C VAL A 67 -2.89 -12.62 -2.03
N ILE A 68 -2.00 -11.83 -2.62
CA ILE A 68 -2.31 -10.54 -3.23
C ILE A 68 -2.59 -10.77 -4.71
N ARG A 69 -3.84 -10.54 -5.14
CA ARG A 69 -4.27 -10.62 -6.55
C ARG A 69 -4.46 -9.27 -7.21
N LYS A 70 -4.57 -8.21 -6.40
CA LYS A 70 -4.83 -6.85 -6.81
C LYS A 70 -4.03 -5.86 -5.96
N LYS A 71 -3.66 -4.74 -6.56
CA LYS A 71 -3.04 -3.60 -5.87
C LYS A 71 -3.74 -2.31 -6.22
N VAL A 72 -3.66 -1.34 -5.33
CA VAL A 72 -3.99 0.05 -5.63
C VAL A 72 -2.69 0.78 -5.89
N GLN A 73 -2.53 1.29 -7.10
CA GLN A 73 -1.30 1.85 -7.62
C GLN A 73 -1.44 3.36 -7.76
N PHE A 74 -0.54 4.11 -7.14
CA PHE A 74 -0.47 5.57 -7.15
C PHE A 74 0.82 5.99 -7.88
N HIS A 75 0.69 6.46 -9.12
CA HIS A 75 1.81 6.89 -9.98
C HIS A 75 1.75 8.37 -10.35
N ALA A 76 0.60 9.02 -10.10
CA ALA A 76 0.45 10.43 -10.36
C ALA A 76 1.30 11.26 -9.38
N GLN A 77 1.71 12.45 -9.83
CA GLN A 77 2.35 13.41 -8.96
C GLN A 77 1.38 13.83 -7.84
N PRO A 78 1.84 13.96 -6.58
CA PRO A 78 0.99 14.45 -5.51
C PRO A 78 0.51 15.88 -5.77
N MET A 79 -0.79 16.10 -5.62
CA MET A 79 -1.42 17.42 -5.64
C MET A 79 -1.49 17.96 -4.22
N ARG A 80 -1.29 19.27 -4.03
CA ARG A 80 -1.55 19.90 -2.73
C ARG A 80 -3.05 20.09 -2.53
N VAL A 81 -3.49 19.89 -1.30
CA VAL A 81 -4.83 20.26 -0.83
C VAL A 81 -4.93 21.78 -0.72
#